data_AF-A0A482WTD2-F1
#
_entry.id   AF-A0A482WTD2-F1
#
_cell.length_a   1.000
_cell.length_b   1.000
_cell.length_c   1.000
_cell.angle_alpha   90.00
_cell.angle_beta   90.00
_cell.angle_gamma   90.00
#
_symmetry.space_group_name_H-M   'P 1'
#
loop_
_entity.id
_entity.type
_entity.pdbx_description
1 polymer ?
#
loop_
_entity_poly.entity_id
_entity_poly.type
_entity_poly.pdbx_seq_one_letter_code
_entity_poly.pdbx_strand_id
1 'polypeptide(L)'
;MQRAMAAEAEASREARAKVIAAEGEMKASRALKEASDILTESPAALQLRYLQTLTTISAEKNSTIIFPLPLDIVTPFLTGMNKQ
;
A
#
# COMPACT_ATOMS: atom_id res chain seq x y z
N MET A 1 -10.37 -41.87 20.53
CA MET A 1 -9.33 -41.84 19.47
C MET A 1 -9.66 -40.87 18.34
N GLN A 2 -10.83 -40.96 17.69
CA GLN A 2 -11.22 -40.05 16.59
C GLN A 2 -11.12 -38.54 16.91
N ARG A 3 -11.49 -38.11 18.13
CA ARG A 3 -11.40 -36.68 18.52
C ARG A 3 -9.97 -36.15 18.65
N ALA A 4 -9.03 -36.99 19.09
CA ALA A 4 -7.64 -36.61 19.22
C ALA A 4 -6.97 -36.49 17.84
N MET A 5 -7.26 -37.43 16.93
CA MET A 5 -6.81 -37.36 15.53
C MET A 5 -7.40 -36.18 14.77
N ALA A 6 -8.68 -35.84 15.02
CA ALA A 6 -9.30 -34.66 14.40
C ALA A 6 -8.65 -33.35 14.90
N ALA A 7 -8.39 -33.24 16.20
CA ALA A 7 -7.74 -32.07 16.79
C ALA A 7 -6.30 -31.89 16.28
N GLU A 8 -5.54 -32.98 16.11
CA GLU A 8 -4.18 -32.95 15.57
C GLU A 8 -4.16 -32.54 14.08
N ALA A 9 -5.10 -33.06 13.29
CA ALA A 9 -5.25 -32.70 11.88
C ALA A 9 -5.60 -31.20 11.71
N GLU A 10 -6.46 -30.66 12.56
CA GLU A 10 -6.84 -29.25 12.55
C GLU A 10 -5.69 -28.34 12.99
N ALA A 11 -4.95 -28.70 14.05
CA ALA A 11 -3.76 -27.98 14.47
C ALA A 11 -2.68 -27.94 13.39
N SER A 12 -2.45 -29.05 12.68
CA SER A 12 -1.51 -29.13 11.55
C SER A 12 -1.95 -28.23 10.38
N ARG A 13 -3.27 -28.18 10.09
CA ARG A 13 -3.83 -27.31 9.05
C ARG A 13 -3.66 -25.83 9.40
N GLU A 14 -3.97 -25.44 10.63
CA GLU A 14 -3.81 -24.06 11.10
C GLU A 14 -2.35 -23.63 11.09
N ALA A 15 -1.44 -24.49 11.55
CA ALA A 15 0.00 -24.22 11.52
C ALA A 15 0.49 -24.00 10.08
N ARG A 16 0.09 -24.86 9.13
CA ARG A 16 0.42 -24.68 7.71
C ARG A 16 -0.18 -23.41 7.12
N ALA A 17 -1.42 -23.08 7.46
CA ALA A 17 -2.06 -21.86 6.99
C ALA A 17 -1.30 -20.60 7.46
N LYS A 18 -0.84 -20.58 8.72
CA LYS A 18 -0.02 -19.49 9.26
C LYS A 18 1.32 -19.36 8.55
N VAL A 19 1.99 -20.48 8.25
CA VAL A 19 3.26 -20.46 7.49
C VAL A 19 3.05 -19.91 6.08
N ILE A 20 2.00 -20.37 5.37
CA ILE A 20 1.68 -19.88 4.02
C ILE A 20 1.35 -18.39 4.04
N ALA A 21 0.58 -17.93 5.03
CA ALA A 21 0.27 -16.52 5.19
C ALA A 21 1.53 -15.68 5.42
N ALA A 22 2.41 -16.10 6.34
CA ALA A 22 3.65 -15.41 6.63
C ALA A 22 4.60 -15.37 5.41
N GLU A 23 4.70 -16.47 4.66
CA GLU A 23 5.47 -16.50 3.41
C GLU A 23 4.88 -15.60 2.33
N GLY A 24 3.56 -15.57 2.21
CA GLY A 24 2.83 -14.69 1.31
C GLY A 24 3.07 -13.22 1.64
N GLU A 25 3.00 -12.87 2.92
CA GLU A 25 3.25 -11.51 3.42
C GLU A 25 4.71 -11.08 3.17
N MET A 26 5.68 -11.97 3.40
CA MET A 26 7.08 -11.69 3.11
C MET A 26 7.32 -11.46 1.60
N LYS A 27 6.70 -12.26 0.74
CA LYS A 27 6.79 -12.09 -0.73
C LYS A 27 6.15 -10.77 -1.17
N ALA A 28 4.95 -10.46 -0.67
CA ALA A 28 4.27 -9.21 -0.95
C ALA A 28 5.10 -8.01 -0.49
N SER A 29 5.63 -8.04 0.73
CA SER A 29 6.48 -6.99 1.28
C SER A 29 7.74 -6.74 0.45
N ARG A 30 8.38 -7.82 -0.04
CA ARG A 30 9.57 -7.71 -0.90
C ARG A 30 9.22 -7.05 -2.25
N ALA A 31 8.14 -7.48 -2.88
CA ALA A 31 7.69 -6.89 -4.15
C ALA A 31 7.30 -5.41 -3.99
N LEU A 32 6.64 -5.06 -2.88
CA LEU A 32 6.29 -3.67 -2.56
C LEU A 32 7.53 -2.81 -2.32
N LYS A 33 8.55 -3.35 -1.63
CA LYS A 33 9.82 -2.66 -1.45
C LYS A 33 10.50 -2.38 -2.80
N GLU A 34 10.63 -3.39 -3.65
CA GLU A 34 11.24 -3.23 -4.98
C GLU A 34 10.49 -2.20 -5.83
N ALA A 35 9.15 -2.25 -5.82
CA ALA A 35 8.34 -1.23 -6.48
C ALA A 35 8.58 0.17 -5.90
N SER A 36 8.73 0.31 -4.58
CA SER A 36 9.04 1.58 -3.93
C SER A 36 10.43 2.11 -4.31
N ASP A 37 11.42 1.22 -4.39
CA ASP A 37 12.79 1.57 -4.77
C ASP A 37 12.81 2.10 -6.22
N ILE A 38 12.15 1.40 -7.15
CA ILE A 38 12.00 1.82 -8.55
C ILE A 38 11.27 3.18 -8.66
N LEU A 39 10.22 3.40 -7.86
CA LEU A 39 9.50 4.67 -7.84
C LEU A 39 10.36 5.82 -7.31
N THR A 40 11.29 5.54 -6.41
CA THR A 40 12.20 6.55 -5.84
C THR A 40 13.28 6.93 -6.85
N GLU A 41 13.77 5.97 -7.64
CA GLU A 41 14.74 6.21 -8.71
C GLU A 41 14.21 7.13 -9.83
N SER A 42 12.89 7.11 -10.07
CA SER A 42 12.25 7.95 -11.09
C SER A 42 11.09 8.77 -10.52
N PRO A 43 11.35 10.02 -10.07
CA PRO A 43 10.32 10.93 -9.57
C PRO A 43 9.17 11.16 -10.57
N ALA A 44 9.45 11.10 -11.87
CA ALA A 44 8.44 11.21 -12.92
C ALA A 44 7.39 10.07 -12.85
N ALA A 45 7.76 8.88 -12.36
CA ALA A 45 6.85 7.75 -12.21
C ALA A 45 5.76 8.01 -11.15
N LEU A 46 6.10 8.71 -10.06
CA LEU A 46 5.12 9.14 -9.05
C LEU A 46 4.11 10.12 -9.64
N GLN A 47 4.58 11.06 -10.46
CA GLN A 47 3.70 12.03 -11.12
C GLN A 47 2.76 11.34 -12.14
N LEU A 48 3.24 10.33 -12.88
CA LEU A 48 2.38 9.53 -13.75
C LEU A 48 1.32 8.74 -12.99
N ARG A 49 1.69 8.08 -11.87
CA ARG A 49 0.72 7.40 -10.98
C ARG A 49 -0.32 8.38 -10.43
N TYR A 50 0.09 9.60 -10.10
CA TYR A 50 -0.81 10.66 -9.65
C TYR A 50 -1.84 11.00 -10.74
N LEU A 51 -1.39 11.23 -11.98
CA LEU A 51 -2.29 11.50 -13.11
C LEU A 51 -3.21 10.32 -13.44
N GLN A 52 -2.71 9.08 -13.36
CA GLN A 52 -3.54 7.88 -13.51
C GLN A 52 -4.63 7.82 -12.45
N THR A 53 -4.28 8.09 -11.19
CA THR A 53 -5.24 8.11 -10.07
C THR A 53 -6.31 9.18 -10.28
N LEU A 54 -5.93 10.38 -10.74
CA LEU A 54 -6.88 11.43 -11.09
C LEU A 54 -7.81 11.00 -12.24
N THR A 55 -7.29 10.29 -13.24
CA THR A 55 -8.08 9.78 -14.36
C THR A 55 -9.09 8.73 -13.89
N THR A 56 -8.67 7.80 -13.02
CA THR A 56 -9.56 6.79 -12.42
C THR A 56 -10.66 7.45 -11.58
N ILE A 57 -10.32 8.42 -10.73
CA ILE A 57 -11.31 9.12 -9.89
C ILE A 57 -12.26 9.96 -10.74
N SER A 58 -11.75 10.64 -11.77
CA SER A 58 -12.57 11.43 -12.70
C SER A 58 -13.55 10.56 -13.49
N ALA A 59 -13.19 9.30 -13.77
CA ALA A 59 -14.08 8.35 -14.42
C ALA A 59 -15.20 7.87 -13.49
N GLU A 60 -14.94 7.73 -12.19
CA GLU A 60 -15.93 7.27 -11.20
C GLU A 60 -16.85 8.37 -10.66
N LYS A 61 -16.39 9.63 -10.57
CA LYS A 61 -17.20 10.76 -10.07
C LYS A 61 -17.08 11.99 -10.96
N ASN A 62 -18.04 12.16 -11.86
CA ASN A 62 -18.16 13.28 -12.81
C ASN A 62 -18.37 14.69 -12.17
N SER A 63 -18.14 14.88 -10.87
CA SER A 63 -18.46 16.14 -10.16
C SER A 63 -17.55 16.51 -8.98
N THR A 64 -16.51 15.72 -8.66
CA THR A 64 -15.52 16.13 -7.64
C THR A 64 -14.34 16.80 -8.33
N ILE A 65 -14.25 18.13 -8.24
CA ILE A 65 -13.08 18.90 -8.70
C ILE A 65 -11.93 18.64 -7.73
N ILE A 66 -11.05 17.71 -8.07
CA ILE A 66 -9.83 17.45 -7.30
C ILE A 66 -8.78 18.45 -7.76
N PHE A 67 -8.55 19.49 -6.96
CA PHE A 67 -7.49 20.47 -7.19
C PHE A 67 -6.21 19.99 -6.49
N PRO A 68 -5.15 19.63 -7.22
CA PRO A 68 -3.85 19.39 -6.62
C PRO A 68 -3.37 20.70 -5.99
N LEU A 69 -3.26 20.78 -4.66
CA LEU A 69 -2.51 21.85 -4.03
C LEU A 69 -1.02 21.54 -4.25
N PRO A 70 -0.26 22.39 -4.96
CA PRO A 70 1.17 22.17 -5.16
C PRO A 70 1.86 22.15 -3.80
N LEU A 71 2.63 21.09 -3.54
CA LEU A 71 3.41 20.99 -2.30
C LEU A 71 4.36 22.18 -2.14
N ASP A 72 4.82 22.79 -3.23
CA ASP A 72 5.64 24.01 -3.20
C ASP A 72 4.95 25.21 -2.53
N ILE A 73 3.62 25.28 -2.60
CA ILE A 73 2.82 26.34 -1.94
C ILE A 73 2.52 25.97 -0.48
N VAL A 74 2.39 24.67 -0.19
CA VAL A 74 2.01 24.16 1.13
C VAL A 74 3.22 24.00 2.06
N THR A 75 4.39 23.66 1.54
CA THR A 75 5.63 23.40 2.31
C THR A 75 6.09 24.62 3.13
N PRO A 76 6.08 25.86 2.59
CA PRO A 76 6.40 27.06 3.37
C PRO A 76 5.40 27.30 4.52
N PHE A 77 4.12 27.00 4.30
CA PHE A 77 3.05 27.18 5.30
C PHE A 77 3.17 26.17 6.45
N LEU A 78 3.44 24.89 6.13
CA LEU A 78 3.65 23.84 7.13
C LEU A 78 4.93 24.04 7.95
N THR A 79 6.01 24.51 7.31
CA THR A 79 7.29 24.78 7.99
C THR A 79 7.21 26.00 8.91
N GLY A 80 6.40 27.00 8.56
CA GLY A 80 6.14 28.18 9.40
C GLY A 80 5.36 27.88 10.68
N MET A 81 4.50 26.86 10.69
CA MET A 81 3.73 26.44 11.87
C MET A 81 4.55 25.64 12.89
N ASN A 82 5.65 25.01 12.47
CA ASN A 82 6.49 24.18 13.34
C ASN A 82 7.60 24.96 14.06
N LYS A 83 7.52 26.31 14.02
CA LYS A 83 8.54 27.23 14.53
C LYS A 83 8.06 28.12 15.69
N GLN A 84 7.03 27.68 16.43
CA GLN A 84 6.68 28.24 17.75
C GLN A 84 6.82 27.18 18.83
#